data_AF-A0A1A9W3J0-F1
#
_entry.id   AF-A0A1A9W3J0-F1
#
_cell.length_a   1.000
_cell.length_b   1.000
_cell.length_c   1.000
_cell.angle_alpha   90.00
_cell.angle_beta   90.00
_cell.angle_gamma   90.00
#
_symmetry.space_group_name_H-M   'P 1'
#
loop_
_entity.id
_entity.type
_entity.pdbx_description
1 polymer ?
#
loop_
_entity_poly.entity_id
_entity_poly.type
_entity_poly.pdbx_seq_one_letter_code
_entity_poly.pdbx_strand_id
1 'polypeptide(L)'
;MGGTSTDVSRYAGIYEHVVESTATGVTIQAPQLDINTVAAGGDSRLFFRSGLIIVGPESAHPGPACYRKGGPLTVTYANLILGQSTSEQMSVTKVALGLIRVANEAMCRPIRALTQVRGLYTSKHVLLCFGGAVSQHACAIARDLGISKFLIEICLTSTFTSPHCCHYTILHYKDNGGHN
;
A
#
# COMPACT_ATOMS: atom_id res chain seq x y z
N MET A 1 1.20 -1.98 -5.43
CA MET A 1 1.04 -2.83 -4.23
C MET A 1 1.01 -4.29 -4.64
N GLY A 2 2.08 -5.02 -4.36
CA GLY A 2 2.14 -6.47 -4.48
C GLY A 2 1.75 -7.17 -3.18
N GLY A 3 1.94 -8.50 -3.16
CA GLY A 3 1.78 -9.31 -1.95
C GLY A 3 2.83 -8.97 -0.88
N THR A 4 4.11 -8.90 -1.24
CA THR A 4 5.18 -8.70 -0.25
C THR A 4 5.57 -7.23 -0.02
N SER A 5 5.51 -6.42 -1.08
CA SER A 5 6.02 -5.05 -1.06
C SER A 5 5.17 -4.12 -1.91
N THR A 6 5.40 -2.82 -1.72
CA THR A 6 4.78 -1.76 -2.50
C THR A 6 5.85 -0.80 -2.98
N ASP A 7 5.92 -0.63 -4.29
CA ASP A 7 6.83 0.32 -4.95
C ASP A 7 6.12 1.66 -5.15
N VAL A 8 6.84 2.75 -4.84
CA VAL A 8 6.35 4.12 -4.96
C VAL A 8 7.35 4.94 -5.77
N SER A 9 6.83 5.66 -6.77
CA SER A 9 7.58 6.68 -7.50
C SER A 9 6.75 7.96 -7.59
N ARG A 10 7.42 9.08 -7.87
CA ARG A 10 6.80 10.39 -7.98
C ARG A 10 6.97 10.96 -9.39
N TYR A 11 5.94 11.60 -9.89
CA TYR A 11 5.96 12.37 -11.14
C TYR A 11 5.40 13.76 -10.90
N ALA A 12 6.13 14.80 -11.33
CA ALA A 12 5.65 16.18 -11.34
C ALA A 12 6.21 16.92 -12.56
N GLY A 13 5.71 16.58 -13.75
CA GLY A 13 6.19 17.10 -15.04
C GLY A 13 7.43 16.37 -15.57
N ILE A 14 8.30 15.91 -14.67
CA ILE A 14 9.44 15.04 -14.98
C ILE A 14 9.45 13.82 -14.06
N TYR A 15 9.97 12.70 -14.56
CA TYR A 15 10.32 11.55 -13.74
C TYR A 15 11.68 11.80 -13.08
N GLU A 16 11.77 11.48 -11.79
CA GLU A 16 13.03 11.60 -11.05
C GLU A 16 13.89 10.36 -11.27
N HIS A 17 15.20 10.59 -11.42
CA HIS A 17 16.17 9.52 -11.58
C HIS A 17 17.21 9.54 -10.45
N VAL A 18 17.58 8.35 -10.00
CA VAL A 18 18.69 8.11 -9.08
C VAL A 18 19.83 7.46 -9.89
N VAL A 19 21.03 8.02 -9.80
CA VAL A 19 22.20 7.49 -10.54
C VAL A 19 22.90 6.38 -9.76
N GLU A 20 22.86 6.45 -8.42
CA GLU A 20 23.45 5.48 -7.53
C GLU A 20 22.39 4.85 -6.62
N SER A 21 22.20 3.54 -6.73
CA SER A 21 21.37 2.78 -5.79
C SER A 21 22.12 1.57 -5.26
N THR A 22 21.74 1.09 -4.08
CA THR A 22 22.28 -0.15 -3.51
C THR A 22 21.17 -1.18 -3.42
N ALA A 23 21.33 -2.30 -4.14
CA ALA A 23 20.43 -3.44 -4.08
C ALA A 23 21.21 -4.67 -3.64
N THR A 24 20.76 -5.35 -2.59
CA THR A 24 21.41 -6.58 -2.07
C THR A 24 22.92 -6.44 -1.82
N GLY A 25 23.36 -5.27 -1.36
CA GLY A 25 24.77 -4.97 -1.11
C GLY A 25 25.59 -4.63 -2.36
N VAL A 26 24.98 -4.59 -3.54
CA VAL A 26 25.61 -4.18 -4.80
C VAL A 26 25.23 -2.75 -5.12
N THR A 27 26.23 -1.90 -5.34
CA THR A 27 26.01 -0.52 -5.81
C THR A 27 25.89 -0.51 -7.33
N ILE A 28 24.77 0.01 -7.81
CA ILE A 28 24.46 0.19 -9.22
C ILE A 28 24.66 1.67 -9.55
N GLN A 29 25.58 1.97 -10.48
CA GLN A 29 25.94 3.31 -10.94
C GLN A 29 25.35 3.57 -12.32
N ALA A 30 24.02 3.53 -12.43
CA ALA A 30 23.30 3.77 -13.67
C ALA A 30 22.02 4.58 -13.38
N PRO A 31 21.65 5.54 -14.25
CA PRO A 31 20.40 6.27 -14.10
C PRO A 31 19.20 5.32 -14.08
N GLN A 32 18.46 5.31 -12.99
CA GLN A 32 17.24 4.52 -12.80
C GLN A 32 16.12 5.40 -12.26
N LEU A 33 14.86 5.02 -12.44
CA LEU A 33 13.75 5.74 -11.84
C LEU A 33 13.87 5.73 -10.31
N ASP A 34 13.57 6.86 -9.65
CA ASP A 34 13.51 6.93 -8.20
C ASP A 34 12.30 6.12 -7.68
N ILE A 35 12.56 4.86 -7.31
CA ILE A 35 11.57 3.92 -6.78
C ILE A 35 11.91 3.65 -5.32
N ASN A 36 10.95 3.97 -4.46
CA ASN A 36 11.00 3.63 -3.04
C ASN A 36 10.14 2.40 -2.79
N THR A 37 10.80 1.26 -2.55
CA THR A 37 10.12 0.02 -2.18
C THR A 37 9.89 -0.03 -0.67
N VAL A 38 8.64 -0.22 -0.27
CA VAL A 38 8.25 -0.46 1.12
C VAL A 38 7.90 -1.93 1.31
N ALA A 39 8.41 -2.53 2.38
CA ALA A 39 8.09 -3.90 2.80
C ALA A 39 6.69 -4.03 3.43
N ALA A 40 5.70 -3.39 2.82
CA ALA A 40 4.29 -3.44 3.16
C ALA A 40 3.49 -3.76 1.90
N GLY A 41 3.01 -4.98 1.80
CA GLY A 41 2.06 -5.48 0.79
C GLY A 41 0.94 -6.28 1.46
N GLY A 42 0.09 -6.94 0.68
CA GLY A 42 -1.04 -7.71 1.20
C GLY A 42 -0.65 -8.88 2.14
N ASP A 43 0.51 -9.48 1.92
CA ASP A 43 1.04 -10.65 2.63
C ASP A 43 2.07 -10.30 3.70
N SER A 44 2.32 -9.00 3.93
CA SER A 44 3.23 -8.56 4.99
C SER A 44 2.75 -9.06 6.35
N ARG A 45 3.67 -9.67 7.11
CA ARG A 45 3.39 -10.17 8.45
C ARG A 45 3.13 -9.01 9.40
N LEU A 46 2.22 -9.26 10.31
CA LEU A 46 1.87 -8.35 11.39
C LEU A 46 2.51 -8.84 12.68
N PHE A 47 3.27 -7.97 13.34
CA PHE A 47 3.90 -8.24 14.63
C PHE A 47 3.26 -7.37 15.70
N PHE A 48 3.10 -7.93 16.90
CA PHE A 48 2.85 -7.16 18.11
C PHE A 48 4.10 -7.22 18.97
N ARG A 49 4.79 -6.08 19.14
CA ARG A 49 5.99 -5.97 19.97
C ARG A 49 5.88 -4.74 20.86
N SER A 50 6.09 -4.93 22.16
CA SER A 50 6.14 -3.84 23.15
C SER A 50 4.92 -2.91 23.14
N GLY A 51 3.71 -3.47 22.96
CA GLY A 51 2.47 -2.69 22.90
C GLY A 51 2.17 -2.03 21.55
N LEU A 52 3.05 -2.17 20.56
CA LEU A 52 2.92 -1.59 19.24
C LEU A 52 2.69 -2.67 18.17
N ILE A 53 1.87 -2.32 17.18
CA ILE A 53 1.66 -3.11 15.96
C ILE A 53 2.71 -2.69 14.93
N ILE A 54 3.36 -3.66 14.29
CA ILE A 54 4.40 -3.45 13.27
C ILE A 54 4.04 -4.29 12.03
N VAL A 55 4.23 -3.73 10.84
CA VAL A 55 4.00 -4.38 9.54
C VAL A 55 5.34 -4.61 8.83
N GLY A 56 5.62 -5.84 8.40
CA GLY A 56 6.88 -6.19 7.73
C GLY A 56 8.11 -6.14 8.67
N PRO A 57 9.34 -6.34 8.16
CA PRO A 57 9.71 -6.57 6.75
C PRO A 57 9.51 -8.02 6.27
N GLU A 58 9.21 -8.95 7.18
CA GLU A 58 9.02 -10.36 6.83
C GLU A 58 7.67 -10.58 6.11
N SER A 59 7.69 -11.39 5.05
CA SER A 59 6.50 -11.81 4.30
C SER A 59 6.00 -13.17 4.79
N ALA A 60 4.72 -13.46 4.61
CA ALA A 60 4.15 -14.75 4.97
C ALA A 60 4.54 -15.85 3.98
N HIS A 61 5.45 -16.76 4.37
CA HIS A 61 5.68 -18.05 3.69
C HIS A 61 5.19 -19.18 4.63
N PRO A 62 4.29 -20.09 4.20
CA PRO A 62 3.89 -20.46 2.84
C PRO A 62 2.69 -19.67 2.26
N GLY A 63 2.37 -18.52 2.86
CA GLY A 63 1.27 -17.62 2.50
C GLY A 63 0.45 -17.19 3.73
N PRO A 64 -0.42 -16.17 3.59
CA PRO A 64 -1.40 -15.77 4.61
C PRO A 64 -2.18 -16.92 5.27
N ALA A 65 -2.55 -16.74 6.54
CA ALA A 65 -3.46 -17.63 7.27
C ALA A 65 -4.76 -17.96 6.50
N CYS A 66 -5.29 -17.01 5.70
CA CYS A 66 -6.49 -17.21 4.88
C CYS A 66 -6.34 -18.25 3.76
N TYR A 67 -5.12 -18.65 3.38
CA TYR A 67 -4.92 -19.74 2.43
C TYR A 67 -5.11 -21.13 3.05
N ARG A 68 -5.52 -21.23 4.33
CA ARG A 68 -5.71 -22.49 5.07
C ARG A 68 -4.46 -23.38 5.10
N LYS A 69 -3.27 -22.78 4.97
CA LYS A 69 -1.96 -23.45 5.05
C LYS A 69 -1.27 -23.30 6.40
N GLY A 70 -1.98 -22.86 7.44
CA GLY A 70 -1.39 -22.62 8.77
C GLY A 70 -0.42 -21.43 8.82
N GLY A 71 -0.52 -20.50 7.87
CA GLY A 71 0.36 -19.33 7.79
C GLY A 71 0.06 -18.23 8.83
N PRO A 72 0.95 -17.24 8.98
CA PRO A 72 0.81 -16.14 9.93
C PRO A 72 -0.30 -15.15 9.56
N LEU A 73 -0.72 -14.31 10.52
CA LEU A 73 -1.66 -13.21 10.32
C LEU A 73 -1.05 -12.14 9.37
N THR A 74 -1.76 -11.79 8.31
CA THR A 74 -1.32 -10.80 7.29
C THR A 74 -2.34 -9.68 7.10
N VAL A 75 -1.96 -8.63 6.37
CA VAL A 75 -2.84 -7.50 6.02
C VAL A 75 -4.10 -7.99 5.29
N THR A 76 -3.96 -8.89 4.32
CA THR A 76 -5.10 -9.51 3.61
C THR A 76 -6.03 -10.28 4.57
N TYR A 77 -5.50 -10.94 5.60
CA TYR A 77 -6.32 -11.65 6.59
C TYR A 77 -7.14 -10.70 7.45
N ALA A 78 -6.56 -9.57 7.86
CA ALA A 78 -7.28 -8.52 8.59
C ALA A 78 -8.45 -7.96 7.76
N ASN A 79 -8.24 -7.73 6.46
CA ASN A 79 -9.30 -7.30 5.54
C ASN A 79 -10.42 -8.34 5.43
N LEU A 80 -10.08 -9.63 5.42
CA LEU A 80 -11.06 -10.73 5.35
C LEU A 80 -11.91 -10.84 6.62
N ILE A 81 -11.31 -10.65 7.80
CA ILE A 81 -12.07 -10.59 9.07
C ILE A 81 -13.07 -9.44 9.03
N LEU A 82 -12.64 -8.24 8.61
CA LEU A 82 -13.56 -7.09 8.50
C LEU A 82 -14.69 -7.32 7.49
N GLY A 83 -14.44 -8.03 6.39
CA GLY A 83 -15.45 -8.33 5.37
C GLY A 83 -16.44 -9.43 5.75
N GLN A 84 -16.11 -10.31 6.71
CA GLN A 84 -16.96 -11.43 7.15
C GLN A 84 -17.71 -11.17 8.46
N SER A 85 -17.23 -10.25 9.30
CA SER A 85 -17.86 -9.94 10.59
C SER A 85 -19.05 -8.99 10.41
N THR A 86 -20.27 -9.53 10.37
CA THR A 86 -21.53 -8.77 10.53
C THR A 86 -21.91 -8.51 11.98
N SER A 87 -21.18 -9.09 12.93
CA SER A 87 -21.45 -9.01 14.37
C SER A 87 -20.44 -8.15 15.10
N GLU A 88 -20.93 -7.34 16.04
CA GLU A 88 -20.15 -6.46 16.93
C GLU A 88 -19.32 -7.23 17.97
N GLN A 89 -18.52 -8.21 17.56
CA GLN A 89 -17.42 -8.66 18.41
C GLN A 89 -16.31 -7.61 18.37
N MET A 90 -16.52 -6.55 19.16
CA MET A 90 -15.72 -5.33 19.20
C MET A 90 -14.22 -5.52 19.47
N SER A 91 -13.72 -6.70 19.89
CA SER A 91 -12.29 -6.85 20.19
C SER A 91 -11.47 -7.22 18.95
N VAL A 92 -11.83 -8.28 18.22
CA VAL A 92 -11.04 -8.78 17.07
C VAL A 92 -11.14 -7.83 15.88
N THR A 93 -12.32 -7.30 15.60
CA THR A 93 -12.57 -6.32 14.53
C THR A 93 -11.79 -5.02 14.79
N LYS A 94 -11.72 -4.54 16.03
CA LYS A 94 -10.93 -3.34 16.37
C LYS A 94 -9.44 -3.57 16.19
N VAL A 95 -8.94 -4.75 16.56
CA VAL A 95 -7.53 -5.14 16.33
C VAL A 95 -7.26 -5.21 14.82
N ALA A 96 -8.11 -5.89 14.04
CA ALA A 96 -8.01 -5.96 12.58
C ALA A 96 -7.99 -4.57 11.92
N LEU A 97 -8.88 -3.67 12.35
CA LEU A 97 -8.89 -2.28 11.89
C LEU A 97 -7.60 -1.54 12.24
N GLY A 98 -7.10 -1.71 13.48
CA GLY A 98 -5.82 -1.14 13.91
C GLY A 98 -4.65 -1.62 13.04
N LEU A 99 -4.63 -2.91 12.68
CA LEU A 99 -3.62 -3.51 11.82
C LEU A 99 -3.63 -2.90 10.42
N ILE A 100 -4.81 -2.74 9.81
CA ILE A 100 -4.97 -2.13 8.49
C ILE A 100 -4.54 -0.66 8.51
N ARG A 101 -4.85 0.08 9.57
CA ARG A 101 -4.40 1.48 9.72
C ARG A 101 -2.88 1.60 9.76
N VAL A 102 -2.21 0.72 10.50
CA VAL A 102 -0.73 0.71 10.54
C VAL A 102 -0.16 0.35 9.17
N ALA A 103 -0.75 -0.59 8.46
CA ALA A 103 -0.32 -0.96 7.10
C ALA A 103 -0.49 0.21 6.11
N ASN A 104 -1.65 0.88 6.13
CA ASN A 104 -1.89 2.06 5.30
C ASN A 104 -0.89 3.17 5.59
N GLU A 105 -0.61 3.45 6.86
CA GLU A 105 0.36 4.46 7.26
C GLU A 105 1.78 4.09 6.80
N ALA A 106 2.18 2.82 6.91
CA ALA A 106 3.45 2.35 6.37
C ALA A 106 3.57 2.59 4.85
N MET A 107 2.48 2.44 4.10
CA MET A 107 2.42 2.74 2.66
C MET A 107 2.35 4.24 2.35
N CYS A 108 1.79 5.07 3.25
CA CYS A 108 1.72 6.52 3.06
C CYS A 108 3.06 7.22 3.29
N ARG A 109 3.87 6.75 4.24
CA ARG A 109 5.19 7.30 4.58
C ARG A 109 6.13 7.54 3.38
N PRO A 110 6.40 6.57 2.49
CA PRO A 110 7.26 6.80 1.32
C PRO A 110 6.68 7.85 0.37
N ILE A 111 5.36 7.90 0.20
CA ILE A 111 4.69 8.87 -0.68
C ILE A 111 4.90 10.29 -0.13
N ARG A 112 4.72 10.46 1.19
CA ARG A 112 5.00 11.74 1.88
C ARG A 112 6.47 12.10 1.78
N ALA A 113 7.39 11.16 2.02
CA ALA A 113 8.82 11.40 1.96
C ALA A 113 9.25 11.89 0.55
N LEU A 114 8.87 11.18 -0.51
CA LEU A 114 9.21 11.56 -1.89
C LEU A 114 8.62 12.92 -2.28
N THR A 115 7.43 13.25 -1.78
CA THR A 115 6.70 14.45 -2.21
C THR A 115 7.06 15.68 -1.37
N GLN A 116 7.02 15.57 -0.05
CA GLN A 116 7.16 16.69 0.88
C GLN A 116 8.60 17.13 1.06
N VAL A 117 9.58 16.23 0.95
CA VAL A 117 11.01 16.60 0.96
C VAL A 117 11.34 17.57 -0.18
N ARG A 118 10.54 17.58 -1.25
CA ARG A 118 10.64 18.51 -2.38
C ARG A 118 9.81 19.79 -2.20
N GLY A 119 9.23 20.02 -1.03
CA GLY A 119 8.35 21.17 -0.75
C GLY A 119 6.99 21.08 -1.42
N LEU A 120 6.59 19.89 -1.89
CA LEU A 120 5.30 19.68 -2.56
C LEU A 120 4.28 19.06 -1.60
N TYR A 121 3.01 19.41 -1.82
CA TYR A 121 1.90 18.81 -1.09
C TYR A 121 1.38 17.57 -1.81
N THR A 122 1.24 16.46 -1.09
CA THR A 122 0.63 15.22 -1.61
C THR A 122 -0.78 15.47 -2.13
N SER A 123 -1.57 16.33 -1.48
CA SER A 123 -2.93 16.70 -1.89
C SER A 123 -3.04 17.34 -3.28
N LYS A 124 -1.94 17.86 -3.84
CA LYS A 124 -1.90 18.40 -5.21
C LYS A 124 -1.61 17.34 -6.27
N HIS A 125 -1.35 16.09 -5.87
CA HIS A 125 -1.06 14.99 -6.77
C HIS A 125 -2.31 14.13 -7.00
N VAL A 126 -2.29 13.40 -8.12
CA VAL A 126 -3.23 12.31 -8.38
C VAL A 126 -2.52 11.00 -8.03
N LEU A 127 -3.14 10.15 -7.23
CA LEU A 127 -2.57 8.86 -6.85
C LEU A 127 -2.88 7.81 -7.93
N LEU A 128 -1.84 7.23 -8.52
CA LEU A 128 -1.95 6.09 -9.44
C LEU A 128 -1.67 4.80 -8.66
N CYS A 129 -2.63 3.88 -8.71
CA CYS A 129 -2.71 2.73 -7.83
C CYS A 129 -2.69 1.43 -8.66
N PHE A 130 -1.61 0.65 -8.50
CA PHE A 130 -1.37 -0.59 -9.23
C PHE A 130 -1.32 -1.82 -8.32
N GLY A 131 -1.61 -2.99 -8.88
CA GLY A 131 -1.42 -4.30 -8.26
C GLY A 131 -2.63 -4.85 -7.50
N GLY A 132 -2.68 -6.16 -7.29
CA GLY A 132 -3.90 -6.88 -6.88
C GLY A 132 -4.46 -6.55 -5.49
N ALA A 133 -3.63 -6.02 -4.58
CA ALA A 133 -4.07 -5.63 -3.23
C ALA A 133 -4.60 -4.18 -3.18
N VAL A 134 -4.43 -3.40 -4.25
CA VAL A 134 -4.62 -1.95 -4.19
C VAL A 134 -6.05 -1.53 -3.91
N SER A 135 -7.04 -2.30 -4.41
CA SER A 135 -8.47 -2.03 -4.22
C SER A 135 -8.88 -2.02 -2.75
N GLN A 136 -8.15 -2.71 -1.88
CA GLN A 136 -8.44 -2.79 -0.44
C GLN A 136 -7.90 -1.57 0.32
N HIS A 137 -6.90 -0.87 -0.23
CA HIS A 137 -6.15 0.17 0.48
C HIS A 137 -6.26 1.57 -0.14
N ALA A 138 -6.55 1.67 -1.45
CA ALA A 138 -6.49 2.91 -2.20
C ALA A 138 -7.29 4.06 -1.59
N CYS A 139 -8.55 3.82 -1.20
CA CYS A 139 -9.40 4.87 -0.60
C CYS A 139 -8.82 5.41 0.72
N ALA A 140 -8.32 4.52 1.58
CA ALA A 140 -7.76 4.91 2.87
C ALA A 140 -6.44 5.67 2.68
N ILE A 141 -5.56 5.19 1.79
CA ILE A 141 -4.30 5.86 1.46
C ILE A 141 -4.54 7.23 0.83
N ALA A 142 -5.50 7.34 -0.11
CA ALA A 142 -5.86 8.62 -0.71
C ALA A 142 -6.33 9.62 0.35
N ARG A 143 -7.19 9.18 1.29
CA ARG A 143 -7.65 9.98 2.42
C ARG A 143 -6.49 10.41 3.33
N ASP A 144 -5.64 9.47 3.74
CA ASP A 144 -4.53 9.72 4.67
C ASP A 144 -3.45 10.63 4.06
N LEU A 145 -3.37 10.71 2.73
CA LEU A 145 -2.51 11.63 1.98
C LEU A 145 -3.17 12.97 1.62
N GLY A 146 -4.47 13.12 1.89
CA GLY A 146 -5.27 14.28 1.48
C GLY A 146 -5.46 14.40 -0.04
N ILE A 147 -5.36 13.29 -0.77
CA ILE A 147 -5.50 13.23 -2.22
C ILE A 147 -6.98 13.06 -2.60
N SER A 148 -7.52 14.01 -3.34
CA SER A 148 -8.93 14.02 -3.76
C SER A 148 -9.23 13.14 -4.97
N LYS A 149 -8.20 12.77 -5.74
CA LYS A 149 -8.35 12.01 -6.98
C LYS A 149 -7.34 10.88 -7.06
N PHE A 150 -7.82 9.68 -7.34
CA PHE A 150 -6.95 8.53 -7.55
C PHE A 150 -7.49 7.62 -8.65
N LEU A 151 -6.59 6.88 -9.29
CA LEU A 151 -6.86 5.97 -10.39
C LEU A 151 -6.42 4.59 -9.97
N ILE A 152 -7.36 3.64 -9.97
CA ILE A 152 -7.02 2.23 -9.77
C ILE A 152 -6.94 1.57 -11.13
N GLU A 153 -5.81 0.92 -11.40
CA GLU A 153 -5.74 -0.09 -12.44
C GLU A 153 -6.25 -1.43 -11.91
N ILE A 154 -7.28 -1.96 -12.56
CA ILE A 154 -7.79 -3.30 -12.28
C ILE A 154 -7.17 -4.23 -13.32
N CYS A 155 -5.99 -4.79 -13.02
CA CYS A 155 -5.42 -5.82 -13.88
C CYS A 155 -5.91 -7.19 -13.42
N LEU A 156 -6.66 -7.89 -14.30
CA LEU A 156 -7.10 -9.28 -14.09
C LEU A 156 -5.95 -10.30 -14.18
N THR A 157 -4.76 -9.85 -14.57
CA THR A 157 -3.53 -10.67 -14.60
C THR A 157 -2.44 -9.97 -13.78
N SER A 158 -1.57 -10.72 -13.10
CA SER A 158 -0.48 -10.17 -12.29
C SER A 158 0.65 -9.54 -13.11
N THR A 159 0.43 -9.26 -14.39
CA THR A 159 1.47 -8.99 -15.39
C THR A 159 1.35 -7.55 -15.88
N PHE A 160 2.22 -6.68 -15.37
CA PHE A 160 2.29 -5.25 -15.68
C PHE A 160 2.65 -4.92 -17.14
N THR A 161 3.09 -5.90 -17.93
CA THR A 161 3.73 -5.66 -19.23
C THR A 161 2.79 -5.69 -20.44
N SER A 162 1.50 -5.96 -20.27
CA SER A 162 0.56 -6.05 -21.41
C SER A 162 -0.35 -4.82 -21.50
N PRO A 163 -0.13 -3.90 -22.46
CA PRO A 163 -0.98 -2.71 -22.64
C PRO A 163 -2.41 -3.04 -23.07
N HIS A 164 -2.71 -4.30 -23.43
CA HIS A 164 -4.03 -4.72 -23.91
C HIS A 164 -5.01 -5.12 -22.78
N CYS A 165 -4.59 -5.08 -21.50
CA CYS A 165 -5.44 -5.45 -20.35
C CYS A 165 -5.82 -4.27 -19.43
N CYS A 166 -5.38 -3.06 -19.73
CA CYS A 166 -5.50 -1.92 -18.81
C CYS A 166 -6.90 -1.28 -18.87
N HIS A 167 -7.83 -1.76 -18.05
CA HIS A 167 -9.03 -0.99 -17.70
C HIS A 167 -8.75 -0.16 -16.44
N TYR A 168 -8.86 1.15 -16.56
CA TYR A 168 -8.74 2.07 -15.44
C TYR A 168 -10.13 2.46 -14.93
N THR A 169 -10.27 2.52 -13.61
CA THR A 169 -11.44 3.15 -12.97
C THR A 169 -10.96 4.43 -12.29
N ILE A 170 -11.49 5.57 -12.74
CA ILE A 170 -11.24 6.86 -12.08
C ILE A 170 -12.18 6.96 -10.89
N LEU A 171 -11.62 7.01 -9.68
CA LEU A 171 -12.39 7.20 -8.46
C LEU A 171 -12.11 8.60 -7.91
N HIS A 172 -13.19 9.34 -7.72
CA HIS A 172 -13.16 10.63 -7.04
C HIS A 172 -13.46 10.38 -5.56
N TYR A 173 -12.50 10.65 -4.70
CA TYR A 173 -12.74 10.63 -3.26
C TYR A 173 -13.40 11.96 -2.87
N LYS A 174 -14.66 11.91 -2.46
CA LYS A 174 -15.35 13.04 -1.85
C LYS A 174 -15.41 12.79 -0.35
N ASP A 175 -14.68 13.59 0.41
CA ASP A 175 -14.75 13.54 1.86
C ASP A 175 -16.09 14.11 2.30
N ASN A 176 -17.03 13.25 2.69
CA ASN A 176 -18.27 13.67 3.31
C ASN A 176 -17.94 14.03 4.76
N GLY A 177 -17.49 15.26 4.98
CA GLY A 177 -17.04 15.75 6.28
C GLY A 177 -18.04 15.41 7.39
N GLY A 178 -17.69 14.42 8.22
CA GLY A 178 -18.31 14.18 9.51
C GLY A 178 -17.62 15.05 10.54
N HIS A 179 -18.09 16.29 10.68
CA HIS A 179 -17.94 17.05 11.91
C HIS A 179 -19.34 17.18 12.51
N ASN A 180 -19.56 16.47 13.62
CA ASN A 180 -20.50 16.89 14.66
C ASN A 180 -19.69 17.60 15.73
#